data_AF-A0A0L7K1R4-F1
#
_entry.id   AF-A0A0L7K1R4-F1
#
_cell.length_a   1.000
_cell.length_b   1.000
_cell.length_c   1.000
_cell.angle_alpha   90.00
_cell.angle_beta   90.00
_cell.angle_gamma   90.00
#
_symmetry.space_group_name_H-M   'P 1'
#
loop_
_entity.id
_entity.type
_entity.pdbx_description
1 polymer ?
#
loop_
_entity_poly.entity_id
_entity_poly.type
_entity_poly.pdbx_seq_one_letter_code
_entity_poly.pdbx_strand_id
1 'polypeptide(L)' 'MGGITMQFCETMTESGYGVQVVEVKDDHSYSLNVNALKEILMQDDVKDLPVVVVSLAGAYRGGKSFMLNFFLRYLTS' A
#
# COMPACT_ATOMS: atom_id res chain seq x y z
N MET A 1 -6.04 -15.98 36.54
CA MET A 1 -4.79 -15.46 35.91
C MET A 1 -4.86 -15.79 34.42
N GLY A 2 -5.87 -15.25 33.73
CA GLY A 2 -6.10 -15.47 32.30
C GLY A 2 -5.68 -14.22 31.56
N GLY A 3 -4.55 -14.29 30.85
CA GLY A 3 -4.21 -13.33 29.80
C GLY A 3 -4.59 -13.98 28.48
N ILE A 4 -5.70 -13.53 27.90
CA ILE A 4 -6.21 -13.99 26.62
C ILE A 4 -5.16 -13.66 25.56
N THR A 5 -4.66 -14.70 24.90
CA THR A 5 -3.90 -14.62 23.66
C THR A 5 -4.64 -13.70 22.71
N MET A 6 -4.01 -12.61 22.28
CA MET A 6 -4.56 -11.73 21.25
C MET A 6 -4.59 -12.53 19.95
N GLN A 7 -5.66 -13.29 19.75
CA GLN A 7 -6.03 -13.85 18.47
C GLN A 7 -6.39 -12.64 17.61
N PHE A 8 -5.44 -12.19 16.80
CA PHE A 8 -5.76 -11.45 15.57
C PHE A 8 -6.53 -12.42 14.67
N CYS A 9 -7.82 -12.56 14.95
CA CYS A 9 -8.80 -12.99 13.98
C CYS A 9 -9.21 -11.72 13.22
N GLU A 10 -8.46 -11.38 12.18
CA GLU A 10 -8.96 -10.50 11.13
C GLU A 10 -9.33 -11.37 9.94
N THR A 11 -10.49 -12.00 10.03
CA THR A 11 -11.25 -12.36 8.82
C THR A 11 -11.76 -11.04 8.21
N MET A 12 -11.03 -10.48 7.25
CA MET A 12 -11.47 -9.31 6.50
C MET A 12 -11.00 -9.42 5.04
N THR A 13 -11.91 -9.95 4.20
CA THR A 13 -12.09 -9.70 2.75
C THR A 13 -10.86 -9.70 1.82
N GLU A 14 -10.89 -10.58 0.80
CA GLU A 14 -10.02 -10.60 -0.39
C GLU A 14 -10.03 -9.27 -1.19
N SER A 15 -9.47 -8.19 -0.66
CA SER A 15 -9.32 -6.93 -1.39
C SER A 15 -8.06 -6.20 -0.92
N GLY A 16 -7.13 -5.96 -1.84
CA GLY A 16 -5.95 -5.13 -1.56
C GLY A 16 -6.34 -3.72 -1.12
N TYR A 17 -5.51 -3.08 -0.30
CA TYR A 17 -5.73 -1.73 0.22
C TYR A 17 -4.54 -0.81 -0.08
N GLY A 18 -4.77 0.50 -0.03
CA GLY A 18 -3.72 1.50 -0.24
C GLY A 18 -2.83 1.64 0.99
N VAL A 19 -1.51 1.48 0.81
CA VAL A 19 -0.52 1.66 1.87
C VAL A 19 0.25 2.97 1.64
N GLN A 20 0.27 3.83 2.66
CA GLN A 20 1.08 5.05 2.60
C GLN A 20 2.56 4.72 2.88
N VAL A 21 3.38 4.83 1.83
CA VAL A 21 4.83 4.58 1.93
C VAL A 21 5.64 5.85 2.16
N VAL A 22 5.14 7.02 1.76
CA VAL A 22 5.79 8.31 1.97
C VAL A 22 4.87 9.24 2.76
N GLU A 23 5.40 9.81 3.83
CA GLU A 23 4.74 10.77 4.68
C GLU A 23 5.40 12.14 4.51
N VAL A 24 4.57 13.18 4.39
CA VAL A 24 5.01 14.57 4.36
C VAL A 24 4.79 15.13 5.75
N LYS A 25 5.86 15.53 6.41
CA LYS A 25 5.80 16.09 7.76
C LYS A 25 5.56 17.60 7.71
N ASP A 26 5.11 18.13 8.85
CA ASP A 26 4.85 19.56 9.02
C ASP A 26 6.11 20.42 8.89
N ASP A 27 7.29 19.85 9.15
CA ASP A 27 8.60 20.49 8.99
C ASP A 27 9.11 20.51 7.53
N HIS A 28 8.23 20.23 6.57
CA HIS A 28 8.53 20.09 5.14
C HIS A 28 9.54 18.97 4.82
N SER A 29 9.79 18.06 5.76
CA SER A 29 10.58 16.86 5.49
C SER A 29 9.70 15.71 5.01
N TYR A 30 10.35 14.73 4.38
CA TYR A 30 9.72 13.51 3.91
C TYR A 30 10.23 12.31 4.72
N SER A 31 9.33 11.51 5.29
CA SER A 31 9.65 10.23 5.90
C SER A 31 9.23 9.08 4.98
N LEU A 32 10.12 8.11 4.80
CA LEU A 32 9.82 6.86 4.11
C LEU A 32 9.49 5.77 5.13
N ASN A 33 8.34 5.14 4.98
CA ASN A 33 7.97 3.96 5.76
C ASN A 33 8.64 2.71 5.17
N VAL A 34 9.91 2.52 5.54
CA VAL A 34 10.73 1.40 5.08
C VAL A 34 10.14 0.05 5.50
N ASN A 35 9.48 -0.02 6.67
CA ASN A 35 8.91 -1.25 7.18
C ASN A 35 7.73 -1.71 6.32
N ALA A 36 6.78 -0.81 6.05
CA ALA A 36 5.65 -1.10 5.18
C ALA A 36 6.10 -1.49 3.76
N LEU A 37 7.13 -0.81 3.22
CA LEU A 37 7.64 -1.14 1.89
C LEU A 37 8.30 -2.52 1.86
N LYS A 38 9.05 -2.89 2.90
CA LYS A 38 9.66 -4.23 3.04
C LYS A 38 8.59 -5.31 3.13
N GLU A 39 7.54 -5.11 3.93
CA GLU A 39 6.44 -6.07 4.07
C GLU A 39 5.72 -6.37 2.76
N ILE A 40 5.68 -5.42 1.83
CA ILE A 40 5.05 -5.59 0.51
C ILE A 40 6.02 -6.20 -0.50
N LEU A 41 7.25 -5.67 -0.60
CA LEU A 41 8.21 -6.07 -1.65
C LEU A 41 9.02 -7.33 -1.32
N MET A 42 9.15 -7.71 -0.04
CA MET A 42 9.96 -8.85 0.39
C MET A 42 9.14 -10.13 0.62
N GLN A 43 7.88 -10.18 0.18
CA GLN A 43 7.09 -11.40 0.26
C GLN A 43 7.68 -12.46 -0.67
N ASP A 44 7.73 -13.71 -0.21
CA ASP A 44 8.39 -14.81 -0.92
C ASP A 44 7.85 -15.02 -2.34
N ASP A 45 6.58 -14.72 -2.56
CA ASP A 45 5.90 -14.92 -3.85
C ASP A 45 6.24 -13.85 -4.90
N VAL A 46 6.77 -12.68 -4.49
CA VAL A 46 7.01 -11.53 -5.39
C VAL A 46 8.42 -10.96 -5.35
N LYS A 47 9.22 -11.27 -4.32
CA LYS A 47 10.55 -10.66 -4.09
C LYS A 47 11.55 -10.82 -5.25
N ASP A 48 11.43 -11.90 -6.01
CA ASP A 48 12.34 -12.25 -7.10
C ASP A 48 11.73 -11.96 -8.49
N LEU A 49 10.55 -11.35 -8.54
CA LEU A 49 9.86 -11.03 -9.79
C LEU A 49 10.27 -9.65 -10.33
N PRO A 50 10.30 -9.44 -11.66
CA PRO A 50 10.48 -8.12 -12.24
C PRO A 50 9.39 -7.14 -11.78
N VAL A 51 9.79 -5.96 -11.32
CA VAL A 51 8.88 -4.94 -10.79
C VAL A 51 8.64 -3.85 -11.83
N VAL A 52 7.36 -3.46 -12.00
CA VAL A 52 6.96 -2.30 -12.81
C VAL A 52 6.36 -1.24 -11.90
N VAL A 53 6.86 -0.01 -11.96
CA VAL A 53 6.34 1.12 -11.20
C VAL A 53 5.42 1.94 -12.09
N VAL A 54 4.13 1.98 -11.75
CA VAL A 54 3.14 2.84 -12.40
C VAL A 54 2.85 4.02 -11.49
N SER A 55 3.05 5.25 -11.98
CA SER A 55 2.81 6.47 -11.22
C SER A 55 1.96 7.45 -12.01
N LEU A 56 1.05 8.14 -11.30
CA LEU A 56 0.22 9.21 -11.86
C LEU A 56 0.56 10.52 -11.16
N ALA A 57 1.22 11.43 -11.89
CA ALA A 57 1.54 12.77 -11.45
C ALA A 57 0.66 13.81 -12.18
N GLY A 58 0.30 14.91 -11.51
CA GLY A 58 -0.50 15.97 -12.12
C GLY A 58 -1.12 16.93 -11.10
N ALA A 59 -1.81 17.95 -11.60
CA ALA A 59 -2.40 19.02 -10.78
C ALA A 59 -3.30 18.50 -9.64
N TYR A 60 -3.22 19.16 -8.47
CA TYR A 60 -4.08 18.86 -7.33
C TYR A 60 -5.56 19.00 -7.74
N ARG A 61 -6.39 18.00 -7.40
CA ARG A 61 -7.79 17.81 -7.86
C ARG A 61 -8.01 17.38 -9.32
N GLY A 62 -6.97 16.98 -10.05
CA GLY A 62 -7.11 16.42 -11.41
C GLY A 62 -7.64 14.97 -11.50
N GLY A 63 -8.39 14.47 -10.50
CA GLY A 63 -8.96 13.12 -10.55
C GLY A 63 -7.96 11.94 -10.48
N LYS A 64 -6.74 12.15 -9.95
CA LYS A 64 -5.69 11.12 -9.90
C LYS A 64 -6.12 9.82 -9.19
N SER A 65 -6.80 9.93 -8.04
CA SER A 65 -7.31 8.77 -7.32
C SER A 65 -8.38 8.00 -8.10
N PHE A 66 -9.16 8.69 -8.94
CA PHE A 66 -10.15 8.04 -9.80
C PHE A 66 -9.48 7.20 -10.89
N MET A 67 -8.41 7.72 -11.51
CA MET A 67 -7.66 6.99 -12.53
C MET A 67 -6.90 5.79 -11.93
N LEU A 68 -6.31 5.92 -10.73
CA LEU A 68 -5.73 4.77 -10.02
C LEU A 68 -6.77 3.68 -9.76
N ASN A 69 -7.98 4.07 -9.33
CA ASN A 69 -9.06 3.12 -9.10
C ASN A 69 -9.47 2.35 -10.38
N PHE A 70 -9.37 2.98 -11.55
CA PHE A 70 -9.60 2.30 -12.82
C PHE A 70 -8.52 1.24 -13.12
N PHE A 71 -7.25 1.55 -12.85
CA PHE A 71 -6.16 0.57 -13.01
C PHE A 71 -6.30 -0.62 -12.08
N LEU A 72 -6.68 -0.39 -10.82
CA LEU A 72 -6.93 -1.48 -9.88
C LEU A 72 -7.99 -2.44 -10.43
N ARG A 73 -9.13 -1.91 -10.92
CA ARG A 73 -10.19 -2.72 -11.53
C ARG A 73 -9.76 -3.48 -12.77
N TYR A 74 -8.85 -2.92 -13.57
CA TYR A 74 -8.33 -3.58 -14.77
C TYR A 74 -7.35 -4.72 -14.44
N LEU A 75 -6.52 -4.55 -13.40
CA LEU A 75 -5.50 -5.55 -13.01
C LEU A 75 -6.06 -6.69 -12.16
N THR A 76 -7.20 -6.48 -11.48
CA THR A 76 -7.85 -7.49 -10.63
C THR A 76 -8.97 -8.25 -11.34
N SER A 77 -9.28 -7.91 -12.60
CA SER A 77 -10.33 -8.56 -13.40
C SER A 77 -9.74 -9.53 -14.41
#